data_AF-A0A6P0IW70-F1
#
_entry.id   AF-A0A6P0IW70-F1
#
_cell.length_a   1.000
_cell.length_b   1.000
_cell.length_c   1.000
_cell.angle_alpha   90.00
_cell.angle_beta   90.00
_cell.angle_gamma   90.00
#
_symmetry.space_group_name_H-M   'P 1'
#
loop_
_entity.id
_entity.type
_entity.pdbx_description
1 polymer ?
#
loop_
_entity_poly.entity_id
_entity_poly.type
_entity_poly.pdbx_seq_one_letter_code
_entity_poly.pdbx_strand_id
1 'polypeptide(L)'
;MVTIEYKTRNKDKMTNRKREVNKYKFARYADDFVITSQTKENLEDLIPMLESWLKQRGLTLNKQKTQIRDIRKEGFSFLGFDIRQSKSTTLRIGSNRYERKAHKMRINARPNAKRTPSPNARPKEEESYSCFIKPGKKETKEFLAKIRGYLKNEARVLSFDTVLKRLNSKIRGWLNYYRFVCSKKTFQKIRKEVLDAIYRFLRRKHPLKPWKWIKRKYYTTVDKDPHNPYAKTNGKRKREEILINAAKDVPIIRYEKVKGTNSPFDPTLTEYWNKRQTKWGKTKFAKGSKYEQVYTRQKGKCPICGLPICMNEAFEVHHILPIRDGGNNSAKNLTILHRHCHKAKHKHLHSRVD
;
A
#
# COMPACT_ATOMS: atom_id res chain seq x y z
N MET A 1 14.36 -10.79 -13.11
CA MET A 1 13.98 -11.98 -12.31
C MET A 1 12.72 -12.51 -12.93
N VAL A 2 12.80 -13.69 -13.55
CA VAL A 2 11.64 -14.35 -14.17
C VAL A 2 11.20 -15.45 -13.22
N THR A 3 10.06 -15.28 -12.57
CA THR A 3 9.52 -16.33 -11.69
C THR A 3 8.30 -16.94 -12.34
N ILE A 4 8.33 -18.27 -12.40
CA ILE A 4 7.32 -19.05 -13.09
C ILE A 4 6.64 -19.95 -12.05
N GLU A 5 5.33 -19.80 -11.85
CA GLU A 5 4.60 -20.41 -10.73
C GLU A 5 3.47 -21.31 -11.18
N TYR A 6 3.19 -22.37 -10.42
CA TYR A 6 2.02 -23.24 -10.65
C TYR A 6 1.21 -23.53 -9.38
N LYS A 7 -0.01 -24.06 -9.55
CA LYS A 7 -0.91 -24.49 -8.47
C LYS A 7 -1.13 -26.00 -8.49
N THR A 8 -0.67 -26.72 -7.48
CA THR A 8 -0.96 -28.17 -7.37
C THR A 8 -2.47 -28.46 -7.39
N ARG A 9 -2.89 -29.42 -8.23
CA ARG A 9 -4.28 -29.84 -8.44
C ARG A 9 -4.73 -30.68 -7.23
N ASN A 10 -5.88 -30.35 -6.62
CA ASN A 10 -6.64 -31.35 -5.87
C ASN A 10 -7.64 -31.96 -6.86
N LYS A 11 -7.64 -33.29 -6.97
CA LYS A 11 -8.58 -34.04 -7.79
C LYS A 11 -9.98 -33.80 -7.22
N ASP A 12 -10.79 -32.95 -7.85
CA ASP A 12 -12.23 -33.13 -7.81
C ASP A 12 -13.01 -32.45 -8.96
N LYS A 13 -13.91 -33.29 -9.48
CA LYS A 13 -14.98 -33.23 -10.47
C LYS A 13 -15.24 -31.93 -11.27
N MET A 14 -15.14 -32.12 -12.60
CA MET A 14 -15.61 -31.27 -13.69
C MET A 14 -17.06 -30.81 -13.48
N THR A 15 -17.30 -29.49 -13.51
CA THR A 15 -18.62 -28.93 -13.80
C THR A 15 -18.51 -27.96 -14.97
N ASN A 16 -19.34 -28.24 -15.98
CA ASN A 16 -19.38 -27.60 -17.29
C ASN A 16 -19.91 -26.15 -17.18
N ARG A 17 -19.01 -25.17 -17.16
CA ARG A 17 -19.22 -23.84 -17.74
C ARG A 17 -17.89 -23.39 -18.36
N LYS A 18 -17.76 -23.52 -19.68
CA LYS A 18 -16.61 -23.04 -20.47
C LYS A 18 -16.51 -21.52 -20.35
N ARG A 19 -15.91 -21.04 -19.25
CA ARG A 19 -15.11 -19.82 -19.29
C ARG A 19 -13.79 -20.25 -19.89
N GLU A 20 -13.30 -19.57 -20.93
CA GLU A 20 -11.91 -19.71 -21.35
C GLU A 20 -11.03 -19.29 -20.15
N VAL A 21 -10.62 -20.28 -19.36
CA VAL A 21 -9.74 -20.05 -18.24
C VAL A 21 -8.38 -19.84 -18.86
N ASN A 22 -8.00 -18.57 -19.01
CA ASN A 22 -6.69 -18.17 -19.49
C ASN A 22 -5.62 -19.04 -18.80
N LYS A 23 -4.96 -19.90 -19.59
CA LYS A 23 -4.06 -20.96 -19.12
C LYS A 23 -2.91 -20.39 -18.30
N TYR A 24 -2.53 -19.16 -18.64
CA TYR A 24 -1.47 -18.39 -18.00
C TYR A 24 -2.01 -17.06 -17.50
N LYS A 25 -1.40 -16.55 -16.42
CA LYS A 25 -1.52 -15.14 -16.03
C LYS A 25 -0.15 -14.53 -16.01
N PHE A 26 -0.08 -13.29 -16.47
CA PHE A 26 1.17 -12.57 -16.65
C PHE A 26 1.16 -11.26 -15.87
N ALA A 27 2.27 -10.94 -15.23
CA ALA A 27 2.52 -9.64 -14.61
C ALA A 27 3.95 -9.21 -14.96
N ARG A 28 4.13 -7.98 -15.44
CA ARG A 28 5.44 -7.40 -15.79
C ARG A 28 5.65 -6.05 -15.13
N TYR A 29 6.89 -5.79 -14.76
CA TYR A 29 7.38 -4.49 -14.32
C TYR A 29 8.79 -4.27 -14.88
N ALA A 30 8.91 -3.35 -15.86
CA ALA A 30 10.12 -3.19 -16.66
C ALA A 30 10.61 -4.55 -17.21
N ASP A 31 11.83 -4.96 -16.84
CA ASP A 31 12.46 -6.21 -17.27
C ASP A 31 12.07 -7.43 -16.41
N ASP A 32 11.49 -7.19 -15.22
CA ASP A 32 11.07 -8.24 -14.31
C ASP A 32 9.63 -8.68 -14.62
N PHE A 33 9.40 -9.98 -14.76
CA PHE A 33 8.07 -10.51 -14.98
C PHE A 33 7.83 -11.83 -14.28
N VAL A 34 6.55 -12.10 -14.03
CA VAL A 34 6.05 -13.29 -13.36
C VAL A 34 4.95 -13.91 -14.21
N ILE A 35 5.06 -15.21 -14.43
CA ILE A 35 4.05 -16.00 -15.14
C ILE A 35 3.52 -17.05 -14.18
N THR A 36 2.20 -17.07 -13.99
CA THR A 36 1.54 -18.08 -13.16
C THR A 36 0.66 -18.99 -14.02
N SER A 37 0.70 -20.28 -13.74
CA SER A 37 -0.06 -21.36 -14.37
C SER A 37 -0.71 -22.24 -13.29
N GLN A 38 -1.41 -23.28 -13.72
CA GLN A 38 -1.93 -24.32 -12.84
C GLN A 38 -0.94 -25.48 -12.71
N THR A 39 -0.29 -25.93 -13.78
CA THR A 39 0.64 -27.07 -13.72
C THR A 39 2.08 -26.64 -14.02
N LYS A 40 3.03 -27.45 -13.53
CA LYS A 40 4.47 -27.27 -13.78
C LYS A 40 4.81 -27.52 -15.26
N GLU A 41 4.26 -28.59 -15.82
CA GLU A 41 4.42 -28.97 -17.24
C GLU A 41 4.09 -27.81 -18.18
N ASN A 42 2.95 -27.14 -17.98
CA ASN A 42 2.54 -25.98 -18.78
C ASN A 42 3.58 -24.86 -18.81
N LEU A 43 4.40 -24.75 -17.77
CA LEU A 43 5.42 -23.72 -17.64
C LEU A 43 6.75 -24.16 -18.23
N GLU A 44 7.07 -25.45 -18.14
CA GLU A 44 8.22 -26.04 -18.81
C GLU A 44 8.07 -25.94 -20.33
N ASP A 45 6.86 -26.20 -20.85
CA ASP A 45 6.53 -26.02 -22.27
C ASP A 45 6.63 -24.55 -22.73
N LEU A 46 6.40 -23.61 -21.80
CA LEU A 46 6.39 -22.18 -22.11
C LEU A 46 7.80 -21.59 -22.20
N ILE A 47 8.79 -22.17 -21.51
CA ILE A 47 10.15 -21.65 -21.47
C ILE A 47 10.79 -21.61 -22.87
N PRO A 48 10.78 -22.69 -23.68
CA PRO A 48 11.33 -22.68 -25.03
C PRO A 48 10.64 -21.65 -25.94
N MET A 49 9.32 -21.52 -25.83
CA MET A 49 8.55 -20.53 -26.59
C MET A 49 8.96 -19.10 -26.22
N LEU A 50 9.13 -18.82 -24.93
CA LEU A 50 9.60 -17.51 -24.44
C LEU A 50 11.04 -17.22 -24.88
N GLU A 51 11.94 -18.20 -24.84
CA GLU A 51 13.32 -18.05 -25.29
C GLU A 51 13.39 -17.71 -26.79
N SER A 52 12.63 -18.41 -27.62
CA SER A 52 12.53 -18.12 -29.05
C SER A 52 12.00 -16.70 -29.31
N TRP A 53 10.94 -16.31 -28.61
CA TRP A 53 10.33 -14.98 -28.74
C TRP A 53 11.24 -13.83 -28.25
N LEU A 54 12.03 -14.06 -27.21
CA LEU A 54 13.01 -13.08 -26.71
C LEU A 54 14.24 -12.99 -27.61
N LYS A 55 14.69 -14.12 -28.16
CA LYS A 55 15.84 -14.18 -29.08
C LYS A 55 15.61 -13.35 -30.34
N GLN A 56 14.38 -13.35 -30.88
CA GLN A 56 13.99 -12.47 -32.00
C GLN A 56 14.17 -10.98 -31.68
N ARG A 57 14.20 -10.59 -30.40
CA ARG A 57 14.39 -9.21 -29.93
C ARG A 57 15.81 -8.96 -29.40
N GLY A 58 16.74 -9.91 -29.59
CA GLY A 58 18.11 -9.81 -29.10
C GLY A 58 18.26 -9.96 -27.58
N LEU A 59 17.26 -10.52 -26.90
CA LEU A 59 17.27 -10.70 -25.44
C LEU A 59 17.39 -12.18 -25.08
N THR A 60 18.10 -12.47 -23.99
CA THR A 60 18.27 -13.82 -23.45
C THR A 60 17.76 -13.91 -22.01
N LEU A 61 17.18 -15.05 -21.66
CA LEU A 61 16.75 -15.31 -20.28
C LEU A 61 17.97 -15.59 -19.40
N ASN A 62 18.04 -14.90 -18.26
CA ASN A 62 19.05 -15.20 -17.25
C ASN A 62 18.67 -16.48 -16.50
N LYS A 63 19.27 -17.62 -16.89
CA LYS A 63 19.00 -18.95 -16.31
C LYS A 63 19.22 -19.04 -14.80
N GLN A 64 20.13 -18.24 -14.23
CA GLN A 64 20.35 -18.21 -12.78
C GLN A 64 19.21 -17.53 -12.03
N LYS A 65 18.60 -16.51 -12.64
CA LYS A 65 17.49 -15.74 -12.06
C LYS A 65 16.12 -16.34 -12.39
N THR A 66 16.02 -17.14 -13.45
CA THR A 66 14.78 -17.78 -13.86
C THR A 66 14.57 -19.05 -13.05
N GLN A 67 13.49 -19.10 -12.27
CA GLN A 67 13.20 -20.26 -11.43
C GLN A 67 11.71 -20.59 -11.46
N ILE A 68 11.40 -21.87 -11.61
CA ILE A 68 10.05 -22.40 -11.42
C ILE A 68 9.86 -22.70 -9.93
N ARG A 69 8.83 -22.14 -9.31
CA ARG A 69 8.57 -22.31 -7.87
C ARG A 69 7.12 -22.62 -7.57
N ASP A 70 6.88 -23.41 -6.51
CA ASP A 70 5.53 -23.62 -5.97
C ASP A 70 5.20 -22.52 -4.94
N ILE A 71 4.18 -21.72 -5.25
CA ILE A 71 3.71 -20.61 -4.41
C ILE A 71 3.20 -21.06 -3.03
N ARG A 72 2.77 -22.32 -2.88
CA ARG A 72 2.20 -22.86 -1.63
C ARG A 72 3.28 -23.28 -0.64
N LYS A 73 4.36 -23.89 -1.15
CA LYS A 73 5.47 -24.39 -0.35
C LYS A 73 6.49 -23.30 -0.07
N GLU A 74 7.09 -22.77 -1.14
CA GLU A 74 8.26 -21.90 -1.07
C GLU A 74 7.88 -20.43 -1.16
N GLY A 75 6.93 -20.11 -2.04
CA GLY A 75 6.67 -18.72 -2.42
C GLY A 75 7.85 -18.12 -3.21
N PHE A 76 7.75 -16.83 -3.50
CA PHE A 76 8.76 -16.12 -4.28
C PHE A 76 8.79 -14.64 -3.92
N SER A 77 9.88 -13.97 -4.32
CA SER A 77 10.07 -12.53 -4.10
C SER A 77 9.96 -11.80 -5.44
N PHE A 78 9.20 -10.71 -5.48
CA PHE A 78 9.03 -9.88 -6.68
C PHE A 78 8.88 -8.40 -6.29
N LEU A 79 9.68 -7.51 -6.88
CA LEU A 79 9.70 -6.06 -6.59
C LEU A 79 9.80 -5.70 -5.09
N GLY A 80 10.54 -6.52 -4.33
CA GLY A 80 10.68 -6.37 -2.88
C GLY A 80 9.52 -6.88 -2.05
N PHE A 81 8.61 -7.66 -2.64
CA PHE A 81 7.51 -8.31 -1.95
C PHE A 81 7.71 -9.82 -1.91
N ASP A 82 7.55 -10.41 -0.73
CA ASP A 82 7.47 -11.86 -0.56
C ASP A 82 6.01 -12.30 -0.71
N ILE A 83 5.75 -13.11 -1.73
CA ILE A 83 4.43 -13.61 -2.10
C ILE A 83 4.35 -15.10 -1.79
N ARG A 84 3.34 -15.49 -1.00
CA ARG A 84 3.09 -16.89 -0.64
C ARG A 84 1.59 -17.18 -0.60
N GLN A 85 1.21 -18.40 -0.96
CA GLN A 85 -0.16 -18.89 -0.76
C GLN A 85 -0.22 -19.82 0.46
N SER A 86 -1.24 -19.66 1.30
CA SER A 86 -1.45 -20.52 2.47
C SER A 86 -2.92 -20.88 2.59
N LYS A 87 -3.23 -22.02 3.21
CA LYS A 87 -4.60 -22.44 3.51
C LYS A 87 -5.24 -21.38 4.41
N SER A 88 -6.40 -20.86 4.02
CA SER A 88 -7.17 -20.01 4.91
C SER A 88 -8.08 -20.87 5.77
N THR A 89 -7.85 -20.87 7.08
CA THR A 89 -8.76 -21.45 8.09
C THR A 89 -10.08 -20.69 8.20
N THR A 90 -10.20 -19.54 7.51
CA THR A 90 -11.45 -18.81 7.40
C THR A 90 -12.35 -19.57 6.42
N LEU A 91 -13.24 -20.40 6.97
CA LEU A 91 -14.52 -20.71 6.34
C LEU A 91 -15.05 -19.40 5.72
N ARG A 92 -15.53 -19.46 4.47
CA ARG A 92 -16.13 -18.33 3.76
C ARG A 92 -17.33 -17.79 4.54
N ILE A 93 -17.08 -17.02 5.59
CA ILE A 93 -18.04 -16.08 6.14
C ILE A 93 -17.83 -14.83 5.31
N GLY A 94 -18.75 -14.65 4.35
CA GLY A 94 -18.81 -13.57 3.37
C GLY A 94 -18.05 -12.30 3.76
N SER A 95 -17.12 -11.91 2.90
CA SER A 95 -16.27 -10.73 3.05
C SER A 95 -17.02 -9.42 2.76
N ASN A 96 -18.33 -9.38 3.01
CA ASN A 96 -19.16 -8.19 2.94
C ASN A 96 -19.92 -7.98 4.25
N ARG A 97 -19.74 -6.80 4.86
CA ARG A 97 -20.53 -6.36 6.03
C ARG A 97 -22.04 -6.37 5.74
N TYR A 98 -22.43 -6.21 4.46
CA TYR A 98 -23.81 -6.32 3.98
C TYR A 98 -24.37 -7.76 4.04
N GLU A 99 -23.57 -8.77 3.68
CA GLU A 99 -23.99 -10.19 3.73
C GLU A 99 -24.21 -10.66 5.16
N ARG A 100 -23.43 -10.15 6.12
CA ARG A 100 -23.64 -10.41 7.57
C ARG A 100 -24.98 -9.87 8.08
N LYS A 101 -25.41 -8.69 7.59
CA LYS A 101 -26.69 -8.08 7.99
C LYS A 101 -27.86 -8.84 7.37
N ALA A 102 -27.74 -9.23 6.09
CA ALA A 102 -28.72 -10.07 5.40
C ALA A 102 -28.85 -11.48 6.03
N HIS A 103 -27.74 -12.08 6.48
CA HIS A 103 -27.77 -13.36 7.18
C HIS A 103 -28.45 -13.27 8.55
N LYS A 104 -28.15 -12.22 9.34
CA LYS A 104 -28.86 -11.95 10.61
C LYS A 104 -30.35 -11.69 10.41
N MET A 105 -30.72 -10.98 9.33
CA MET A 105 -32.12 -10.73 8.98
C MET A 105 -32.86 -12.00 8.56
N ARG A 106 -32.20 -12.94 7.88
CA ARG A 106 -32.78 -14.25 7.51
C ARG A 106 -32.96 -15.18 8.70
N ILE A 107 -32.08 -15.12 9.70
CA ILE A 107 -32.20 -15.91 10.95
C ILE A 107 -33.39 -15.42 11.80
N ASN A 108 -33.72 -14.13 11.73
CA ASN A 108 -34.80 -13.53 12.52
C ASN A 108 -36.15 -13.50 11.81
N ALA A 109 -36.25 -13.99 10.57
CA ALA A 109 -37.52 -14.14 9.87
C ALA A 109 -38.18 -15.47 10.31
N ARG A 110 -39.39 -15.38 10.85
CA ARG A 110 -40.17 -16.50 11.42
C ARG A 110 -40.30 -17.69 10.44
N PRO A 111 -40.39 -18.93 10.96
CA PRO A 111 -40.31 -20.11 10.13
C PRO A 111 -41.68 -20.39 9.50
N ASN A 112 -41.78 -20.24 8.19
CA ASN A 112 -42.72 -21.07 7.46
C ASN A 112 -42.18 -21.40 6.07
N ALA A 113 -42.39 -22.65 5.67
CA ALA A 113 -42.09 -23.26 4.37
C ALA A 113 -40.77 -24.05 4.22
N LYS A 114 -40.91 -25.37 4.46
CA LYS A 114 -40.58 -26.52 3.60
C LYS A 114 -39.12 -26.71 3.12
N ARG A 115 -38.61 -27.91 3.46
CA ARG A 115 -37.33 -28.57 3.08
C ARG A 115 -36.07 -27.99 3.72
N THR A 116 -35.84 -28.32 4.98
CA THR A 116 -34.49 -28.27 5.57
C THR A 116 -33.63 -29.39 4.97
N PRO A 117 -32.43 -29.08 4.42
CA PRO A 117 -31.44 -30.11 4.09
C PRO A 117 -31.07 -30.89 5.36
N SER A 118 -30.74 -32.18 5.22
CA SER A 118 -30.36 -33.07 6.32
C SER A 118 -29.33 -32.43 7.28
N PRO A 119 -29.48 -32.56 8.62
CA PRO A 119 -28.57 -31.98 9.61
C PRO A 119 -27.11 -32.45 9.49
N ASN A 120 -26.88 -33.56 8.77
CA ASN A 120 -25.58 -34.20 8.63
C ASN A 120 -24.84 -33.91 7.31
N ALA A 121 -25.33 -32.95 6.50
CA ALA A 121 -24.59 -32.47 5.34
C ALA A 121 -23.40 -31.60 5.79
N ARG A 122 -22.26 -32.25 6.10
CA ARG A 122 -20.98 -31.57 6.36
C ARG A 122 -20.68 -30.67 5.14
N PRO A 123 -20.58 -29.33 5.28
CA PRO A 123 -20.29 -28.47 4.14
C PRO A 123 -18.99 -28.94 3.52
N LYS A 124 -19.00 -29.28 2.22
CA LYS A 124 -17.79 -29.68 1.48
C LYS A 124 -16.70 -28.66 1.76
N GLU A 125 -15.64 -29.08 2.43
CA GLU A 125 -14.47 -28.28 2.71
C GLU A 125 -13.75 -27.97 1.39
N GLU A 126 -14.25 -27.00 0.63
CA GLU A 126 -13.47 -26.42 -0.46
C GLU A 126 -12.25 -25.76 0.20
N GLU A 127 -11.10 -26.42 0.12
CA GLU A 127 -9.83 -25.88 0.60
C GLU A 127 -9.59 -24.51 -0.04
N SER A 128 -9.87 -23.45 0.71
CA SER A 128 -9.68 -22.09 0.24
C SER A 128 -8.25 -21.67 0.54
N TYR A 129 -7.56 -21.19 -0.48
CA TYR A 129 -6.17 -20.74 -0.38
C TYR A 129 -6.09 -19.23 -0.54
N SER A 130 -5.53 -18.55 0.46
CA SER A 130 -5.34 -17.10 0.46
C SER A 130 -3.91 -16.73 0.12
N CYS A 131 -3.75 -15.71 -0.73
CA CYS A 131 -2.44 -15.13 -1.07
C CYS A 131 -2.04 -14.08 -0.03
N PHE A 132 -0.87 -14.27 0.58
CA PHE A 132 -0.26 -13.36 1.53
C PHE A 132 0.96 -12.71 0.88
N ILE A 133 0.85 -11.42 0.64
CA ILE A 133 1.94 -10.57 0.17
C ILE A 133 2.51 -9.84 1.39
N LYS A 134 3.81 -9.94 1.61
CA LYS A 134 4.53 -9.30 2.73
C LYS A 134 5.70 -8.49 2.18
N PRO A 135 6.23 -7.50 2.93
CA PRO A 135 7.51 -6.89 2.60
C PRO A 135 8.60 -7.96 2.59
N GLY A 136 9.47 -7.91 1.59
CA GLY A 136 10.52 -8.88 1.42
C GLY A 136 11.54 -8.86 2.56
N LYS A 137 12.03 -10.04 2.94
CA LYS A 137 12.97 -10.17 4.06
C LYS A 137 14.30 -9.46 3.77
N LYS A 138 14.78 -9.52 2.53
CA LYS A 138 16.05 -8.90 2.10
C LYS A 138 15.95 -7.38 2.18
N GLU A 139 14.89 -6.82 1.63
CA GLU A 139 14.61 -5.39 1.57
C GLU A 139 14.39 -4.81 2.97
N THR A 140 13.74 -5.58 3.85
CA THR A 140 13.59 -5.22 5.26
C THR A 140 14.95 -5.14 5.96
N LYS A 141 15.86 -6.11 5.72
CA LYS A 141 17.21 -6.11 6.29
C LYS A 141 18.05 -4.95 5.76
N GLU A 142 18.03 -4.73 4.45
CA GLU A 142 18.74 -3.62 3.80
C GLU A 142 18.25 -2.26 4.31
N PHE A 143 16.94 -2.10 4.49
CA PHE A 143 16.38 -0.88 5.06
C PHE A 143 16.86 -0.61 6.49
N LEU A 144 16.86 -1.63 7.35
CA LEU A 144 17.39 -1.52 8.71
C LEU A 144 18.90 -1.24 8.71
N ALA A 145 19.66 -1.86 7.80
CA ALA A 145 21.08 -1.59 7.63
C ALA A 145 21.33 -0.12 7.24
N LYS A 146 20.54 0.43 6.31
CA LYS A 146 20.59 1.85 5.93
C LYS A 146 20.30 2.78 7.11
N ILE A 147 19.31 2.45 7.95
CA ILE A 147 19.02 3.23 9.18
C ILE A 147 20.19 3.16 10.17
N ARG A 148 20.72 1.96 10.42
CA ARG A 148 21.84 1.77 11.36
C ARG A 148 23.10 2.49 10.87
N GLY A 149 23.40 2.42 9.56
CA GLY A 149 24.49 3.16 8.93
C GLY A 149 24.32 4.67 9.07
N TYR A 150 23.12 5.18 8.79
CA TYR A 150 22.77 6.59 9.00
C TYR A 150 23.01 7.04 10.46
N LEU A 151 22.54 6.25 11.44
CA LEU A 151 22.75 6.54 12.86
C LEU A 151 24.20 6.40 13.32
N LYS A 152 25.01 5.57 12.66
CA LYS A 152 26.42 5.36 13.01
C LYS A 152 27.31 6.47 12.47
N ASN A 153 27.12 6.87 11.22
CA ASN A 153 28.07 7.71 10.49
C ASN A 153 27.63 9.18 10.47
N GLU A 154 26.42 9.46 9.98
CA GLU A 154 25.95 10.83 9.74
C GLU A 154 25.36 11.49 11.00
N ALA A 155 24.63 10.72 11.81
CA ALA A 155 23.86 11.27 12.92
C ALA A 155 24.70 11.77 14.11
N ARG A 156 25.98 11.39 14.19
CA ARG A 156 26.86 11.72 15.33
C ARG A 156 27.01 13.24 15.49
N VAL A 157 27.34 13.91 14.38
CA VAL A 157 27.66 15.34 14.32
C VAL A 157 26.40 16.22 14.30
N LEU A 158 25.27 15.68 13.82
CA LEU A 158 24.03 16.44 13.68
C LEU A 158 23.30 16.67 15.02
N SER A 159 22.51 17.74 15.06
CA SER A 159 21.52 17.94 16.13
C SER A 159 20.49 16.81 16.09
N PHE A 160 19.98 16.42 17.27
CA PHE A 160 19.02 15.31 17.35
C PHE A 160 17.75 15.60 16.54
N ASP A 161 17.30 16.86 16.51
CA ASP A 161 16.11 17.27 15.75
C ASP A 161 16.28 17.01 14.24
N THR A 162 17.45 17.35 13.68
CA THR A 162 17.77 17.07 12.28
C THR A 162 17.87 15.57 12.02
N VAL A 163 18.44 14.82 12.97
CA VAL A 163 18.51 13.35 12.88
C VAL A 163 17.12 12.75 12.79
N LEU A 164 16.21 13.19 13.66
CA LEU A 164 14.84 12.68 13.69
C LEU A 164 14.04 13.07 12.45
N LYS A 165 14.18 14.30 11.95
CA LYS A 165 13.52 14.73 10.70
C LYS A 165 13.93 13.87 9.51
N ARG A 166 15.23 13.65 9.34
CA ARG A 166 15.77 12.81 8.25
C ARG A 166 15.34 11.35 8.42
N LEU A 167 15.43 10.80 9.62
CA LEU A 167 15.00 9.43 9.93
C LEU A 167 13.50 9.24 9.65
N ASN A 168 12.66 10.17 10.10
CA ASN A 168 11.22 10.16 9.84
C ASN A 168 10.91 10.15 8.35
N SER A 169 11.62 10.93 7.54
CA SER A 169 11.43 10.93 6.09
C SER A 169 11.69 9.55 5.47
N LYS A 170 12.82 8.92 5.83
CA LYS A 170 13.18 7.57 5.36
C LYS A 170 12.15 6.51 5.79
N ILE A 171 11.69 6.57 7.04
CA ILE A 171 10.68 5.64 7.57
C ILE A 171 9.33 5.84 6.88
N ARG A 172 8.86 7.08 6.72
CA ARG A 172 7.60 7.39 6.02
C ARG A 172 7.60 6.83 4.60
N GLY A 173 8.67 7.06 3.85
CA GLY A 173 8.79 6.56 2.47
C GLY A 173 8.63 5.04 2.41
N TRP A 174 9.35 4.32 3.28
CA TRP A 174 9.29 2.87 3.34
C TRP A 174 7.90 2.35 3.77
N LEU A 175 7.29 2.96 4.79
CA LEU A 175 5.94 2.59 5.23
C LEU A 175 4.89 2.85 4.14
N ASN A 176 5.02 3.94 3.38
CA ASN A 176 4.10 4.27 2.29
C ASN A 176 4.20 3.30 1.12
N TYR A 177 5.39 2.78 0.83
CA TYR A 177 5.58 1.75 -0.19
C TYR A 177 4.90 0.43 0.22
N TYR A 178 5.12 -0.02 1.46
CA TYR A 178 4.62 -1.30 1.95
C TYR A 178 3.22 -1.25 2.60
N ARG A 179 2.54 -0.10 2.67
CA ARG A 179 1.21 0.03 3.32
C ARG A 179 0.12 -0.82 2.67
N PHE A 180 0.34 -1.27 1.44
CA PHE A 180 -0.69 -1.95 0.66
C PHE A 180 -0.74 -3.46 0.83
N VAL A 181 0.24 -4.02 1.53
CA VAL A 181 0.40 -5.47 1.71
C VAL A 181 0.24 -5.87 3.18
N CYS A 182 0.38 -7.15 3.51
CA CYS A 182 0.25 -7.66 4.88
C CYS A 182 1.48 -7.27 5.74
N SER A 183 1.62 -5.98 6.04
CA SER A 183 2.85 -5.42 6.63
C SER A 183 2.79 -5.14 8.12
N LYS A 184 1.63 -5.30 8.78
CA LYS A 184 1.44 -4.91 10.20
C LYS A 184 2.52 -5.48 11.12
N LYS A 185 2.78 -6.78 11.03
CA LYS A 185 3.80 -7.47 11.84
C LYS A 185 5.21 -6.99 11.51
N THR A 186 5.52 -6.79 10.23
CA THR A 186 6.82 -6.28 9.77
C THR A 186 7.06 -4.85 10.27
N PHE A 187 6.03 -4.00 10.24
CA PHE A 187 6.08 -2.63 10.73
C PHE A 187 6.36 -2.58 12.24
N GLN A 188 5.73 -3.45 13.02
CA GLN A 188 6.01 -3.58 14.46
C GLN A 188 7.46 -4.03 14.71
N LYS A 189 7.97 -4.98 13.93
CA LYS A 189 9.38 -5.40 14.01
C LYS A 189 10.33 -4.26 13.71
N ILE A 190 10.11 -3.54 12.61
CA ILE A 190 10.94 -2.38 12.23
C ILE A 190 10.90 -1.31 13.32
N ARG A 191 9.72 -1.00 13.87
CA ARG A 191 9.59 -0.09 15.02
C ARG A 191 10.53 -0.48 16.15
N LYS A 192 10.49 -1.75 16.59
CA LYS A 192 11.33 -2.24 17.69
C LYS A 192 12.81 -2.06 17.37
N GLU A 193 13.24 -2.48 16.19
CA GLU A 193 14.63 -2.41 15.74
C GLU A 193 15.15 -0.97 15.61
N VAL A 194 14.31 -0.06 15.11
CA VAL A 194 14.68 1.35 14.98
C VAL A 194 14.78 2.02 16.35
N LEU A 195 13.84 1.75 17.26
CA LEU A 195 13.89 2.30 18.62
C LEU A 195 15.13 1.80 19.38
N ASP A 196 15.49 0.53 19.24
CA ASP A 196 16.71 -0.04 19.80
C ASP A 196 17.98 0.58 19.17
N ALA A 197 17.99 0.81 17.85
CA ALA A 197 19.09 1.50 17.18
C ALA A 197 19.25 2.95 17.68
N ILE A 198 18.15 3.67 17.91
CA ILE A 198 18.16 5.02 18.48
C ILE A 198 18.68 4.99 19.92
N TYR A 199 18.22 4.02 20.73
CA TYR A 199 18.69 3.83 22.10
C TYR A 199 20.22 3.68 22.15
N ARG A 200 20.77 2.77 21.34
CA ARG A 200 22.23 2.54 21.24
C ARG A 200 22.97 3.76 20.73
N PHE A 201 22.39 4.50 19.79
CA PHE A 201 22.96 5.76 19.31
C PHE A 201 23.02 6.82 20.42
N LEU A 202 21.95 7.01 21.19
CA LEU A 202 21.92 7.98 22.28
C LEU A 202 22.87 7.63 23.42
N ARG A 203 23.01 6.33 23.76
CA ARG A 203 24.00 5.87 24.73
C ARG A 203 25.43 6.16 24.28
N ARG A 204 25.75 5.94 23.00
CA ARG A 204 27.06 6.29 22.42
C ARG A 204 27.31 7.81 22.35
N LYS A 205 26.26 8.60 22.09
CA LYS A 205 26.36 10.07 22.03
C LYS A 205 26.55 10.71 23.41
N HIS A 206 26.07 10.06 24.47
CA HIS A 206 26.14 10.56 25.86
C HIS A 206 26.73 9.50 26.80
N PRO A 207 28.03 9.16 26.68
CA PRO A 207 28.64 8.09 27.47
C PRO A 207 28.61 8.35 28.98
N LEU A 208 28.83 9.61 29.38
CA LEU A 208 28.90 10.03 30.79
C LEU A 208 27.53 10.33 31.43
N LYS A 209 26.42 10.26 30.69
CA LYS A 209 25.11 10.62 31.21
C LYS A 209 24.29 9.36 31.54
N PRO A 210 23.61 9.32 32.72
CA PRO A 210 22.76 8.20 33.07
C PRO A 210 21.53 8.15 32.17
N TRP A 211 20.94 6.95 32.00
CA TRP A 211 19.76 6.76 31.15
C TRP A 211 18.59 7.68 31.56
N LYS A 212 18.40 7.93 32.86
CA LYS A 212 17.38 8.85 33.37
C LYS A 212 17.52 10.26 32.78
N TRP A 213 18.75 10.74 32.62
CA TRP A 213 19.01 12.04 31.99
C TRP A 213 18.71 12.03 30.49
N ILE A 214 19.12 10.97 29.79
CA ILE A 214 18.86 10.79 28.35
C ILE A 214 17.35 10.71 28.08
N LYS A 215 16.62 9.94 28.89
CA LYS A 215 15.16 9.83 28.83
C LYS A 215 14.48 11.19 29.06
N ARG A 216 14.96 11.97 30.04
CA ARG A 216 14.47 13.32 30.31
C ARG A 216 14.80 14.33 29.21
N LYS A 217 15.85 14.09 28.43
CA LYS A 217 16.25 14.98 27.34
C LYS A 217 15.52 14.68 26.03
N TYR A 218 15.31 13.39 25.72
CA TYR A 218 14.85 12.96 24.40
C TYR A 218 13.49 12.25 24.38
N TYR A 219 13.00 11.72 25.51
CA TYR A 219 11.79 10.89 25.56
C TYR A 219 10.64 11.50 26.39
N THR A 220 10.79 12.72 26.90
CA THR A 220 9.82 13.28 27.89
C THR A 220 8.66 14.00 27.25
N THR A 221 7.51 13.74 27.84
CA THR A 221 6.14 13.85 27.34
C THR A 221 5.59 15.26 27.38
N VAL A 222 4.90 15.60 26.29
CA VAL A 222 3.58 16.21 26.40
C VAL A 222 2.69 15.27 25.55
N ASP A 223 1.96 14.40 26.25
CA ASP A 223 0.79 13.61 25.79
C ASP A 223 0.93 12.35 24.91
N LYS A 224 2.13 11.88 24.55
CA LYS A 224 2.25 10.72 23.63
C LYS A 224 3.38 9.75 24.03
N ASP A 225 3.15 8.47 23.71
CA ASP A 225 3.98 7.27 23.94
C ASP A 225 5.38 7.48 24.60
N PRO A 226 5.59 7.04 25.86
CA PRO A 226 6.82 7.28 26.62
C PRO A 226 8.04 6.50 26.09
N HIS A 227 7.83 5.57 25.15
CA HIS A 227 8.90 4.81 24.51
C HIS A 227 9.41 5.45 23.21
N ASN A 228 8.81 6.56 22.79
CA ASN A 228 9.18 7.25 21.56
C ASN A 228 10.07 8.46 21.86
N PRO A 229 11.20 8.65 21.15
CA PRO A 229 11.94 9.89 21.26
C PRO A 229 11.26 11.05 20.50
N TYR A 230 11.61 12.29 20.84
CA TYR A 230 11.00 13.52 20.35
C TYR A 230 12.04 14.55 19.92
N ALA A 231 11.66 15.39 18.94
CA ALA A 231 12.42 16.56 18.50
C ALA A 231 11.73 17.86 18.93
N LYS A 232 12.51 18.90 19.24
CA LYS A 232 11.96 20.26 19.38
C LYS A 232 11.77 20.86 17.97
N THR A 233 10.64 21.52 17.73
CA THR A 233 10.44 22.30 16.50
C THR A 233 10.78 23.76 16.78
N ASN A 234 11.54 24.39 15.87
CA ASN A 234 12.01 25.78 15.98
C ASN A 234 10.90 26.72 16.49
N GLY A 235 11.13 27.33 17.66
CA GLY A 235 10.40 28.50 18.16
C GLY A 235 8.92 28.33 18.54
N LYS A 236 8.30 27.15 18.39
CA LYS A 236 6.90 26.92 18.81
C LYS A 236 6.82 25.74 19.77
N ARG A 237 5.91 25.80 20.77
CA ARG A 237 5.56 24.71 21.72
C ARG A 237 5.08 23.40 21.05
N LYS A 238 5.09 23.29 19.72
CA LYS A 238 4.74 22.07 18.99
C LYS A 238 5.98 21.21 18.79
N ARG A 239 5.96 19.98 19.30
CA ARG A 239 7.04 19.01 19.21
C ARG A 239 6.70 18.00 18.11
N GLU A 240 7.58 17.83 17.12
CA GLU A 240 7.41 16.77 16.11
C GLU A 240 7.80 15.42 16.73
N GLU A 241 6.84 14.50 16.74
CA GLU A 241 7.08 13.13 17.17
C GLU A 241 7.90 12.38 16.14
N ILE A 242 8.69 11.43 16.61
CA ILE A 242 9.15 10.39 15.71
C ILE A 242 7.95 9.57 15.27
N LEU A 243 7.73 9.50 13.96
CA LEU A 243 6.67 8.68 13.37
C LEU A 243 7.14 7.23 13.35
N ILE A 244 7.09 6.60 14.51
CA ILE A 244 7.26 5.16 14.60
C ILE A 244 5.94 4.51 15.04
N ASN A 245 4.81 5.21 15.18
CA ASN A 245 3.54 4.52 15.35
C ASN A 245 3.00 4.06 13.99
N ALA A 246 3.74 3.17 13.32
CA ALA A 246 3.43 2.65 11.99
C ALA A 246 1.99 2.09 11.84
N ALA A 247 1.35 1.70 12.95
CA ALA A 247 -0.05 1.28 12.97
C ALA A 247 -1.08 2.43 13.12
N LYS A 248 -0.71 3.57 13.73
CA LYS A 248 -1.56 4.77 13.84
C LYS A 248 -1.33 5.74 12.66
N ASP A 249 -0.08 5.92 12.27
CA ASP A 249 0.34 6.94 11.30
C ASP A 249 0.14 6.49 9.84
N VAL A 250 0.23 5.18 9.59
CA VAL A 250 0.12 4.60 8.25
C VAL A 250 -0.89 3.45 8.26
N PRO A 251 -2.18 3.74 8.01
CA PRO A 251 -3.18 2.68 7.92
C PRO A 251 -2.87 1.76 6.73
N ILE A 252 -3.02 0.45 6.96
CA ILE A 252 -2.88 -0.54 5.89
C ILE A 252 -4.09 -0.41 4.96
N ILE A 253 -3.83 -0.16 3.68
CA ILE A 253 -4.85 0.02 2.65
C ILE A 253 -4.86 -1.22 1.77
N ARG A 254 -6.02 -1.87 1.61
CA ARG A 254 -6.12 -3.05 0.73
C ARG A 254 -6.44 -2.63 -0.69
N TYR A 255 -5.68 -3.16 -1.65
CA TYR A 255 -6.04 -2.98 -3.06
C TYR A 255 -7.38 -3.68 -3.35
N GLU A 256 -8.35 -2.91 -3.82
CA GLU A 256 -9.54 -3.46 -4.44
C GLU A 256 -9.13 -4.04 -5.80
N LYS A 257 -9.50 -5.27 -6.14
CA LYS A 257 -9.16 -5.84 -7.46
C LYS A 257 -9.95 -5.14 -8.56
N VAL A 258 -9.40 -5.07 -9.77
CA VAL A 258 -10.18 -4.67 -10.95
C VAL A 258 -11.17 -5.80 -11.25
N LYS A 259 -12.41 -5.46 -11.57
CA LYS A 259 -13.42 -6.45 -11.98
C LYS A 259 -13.08 -6.95 -13.38
N GLY A 260 -13.03 -8.27 -13.56
CA GLY A 260 -12.75 -8.89 -14.87
C GLY A 260 -11.40 -8.47 -15.46
N THR A 261 -11.39 -8.27 -16.78
CA THR A 261 -10.25 -7.81 -17.60
C THR A 261 -10.42 -6.35 -18.03
N ASN A 262 -11.24 -5.59 -17.31
CA ASN A 262 -11.63 -4.24 -17.68
C ASN A 262 -10.39 -3.34 -17.86
N SER A 263 -10.33 -2.64 -19.00
CA SER A 263 -9.28 -1.67 -19.29
C SER A 263 -9.64 -0.30 -18.69
N PRO A 264 -8.68 0.43 -18.08
CA PRO A 264 -8.86 1.84 -17.68
C PRO A 264 -9.28 2.78 -18.80
N PHE A 265 -9.00 2.39 -20.05
CA PHE A 265 -9.28 3.18 -21.24
C PHE A 265 -10.60 2.80 -21.92
N ASP A 266 -11.37 1.88 -21.34
CA ASP A 266 -12.70 1.52 -21.85
C ASP A 266 -13.71 2.64 -21.53
N PRO A 267 -14.26 3.34 -22.54
CA PRO A 267 -15.19 4.45 -22.34
C PRO A 267 -16.54 3.98 -21.75
N THR A 268 -16.94 2.72 -21.96
CA THR A 268 -18.18 2.19 -21.38
C THR A 268 -18.11 2.05 -19.86
N LEU A 269 -16.88 2.02 -19.31
CA LEU A 269 -16.60 1.84 -17.89
C LEU A 269 -16.12 3.12 -17.20
N THR A 270 -16.28 4.29 -17.83
CA THR A 270 -15.83 5.58 -17.26
C THR A 270 -16.36 5.82 -15.85
N GLU A 271 -17.62 5.49 -15.58
CA GLU A 271 -18.18 5.68 -14.23
C GLU A 271 -17.54 4.76 -13.19
N TYR A 272 -17.30 3.49 -13.54
CA TYR A 272 -16.60 2.53 -12.70
C TYR A 272 -15.19 3.01 -12.36
N TRP A 273 -14.44 3.49 -13.36
CA TRP A 273 -13.09 4.00 -13.18
C TRP A 273 -13.06 5.31 -12.38
N ASN A 274 -13.99 6.23 -12.62
CA ASN A 274 -14.10 7.47 -11.86
C ASN A 274 -14.40 7.20 -10.38
N LYS A 275 -15.37 6.33 -10.07
CA LYS A 275 -15.68 5.92 -8.68
C LYS A 275 -14.47 5.28 -7.99
N ARG A 276 -13.75 4.44 -8.73
CA ARG A 276 -12.54 3.79 -8.23
C ARG A 276 -11.44 4.82 -7.96
N GLN A 277 -11.11 5.67 -8.93
CA GLN A 277 -10.07 6.68 -8.81
C GLN A 277 -10.36 7.68 -7.69
N THR A 278 -11.62 8.13 -7.55
CA THR A 278 -12.00 9.07 -6.49
C THR A 278 -11.83 8.46 -5.09
N LYS A 279 -12.27 7.20 -4.90
CA LYS A 279 -12.06 6.43 -3.66
C LYS A 279 -10.57 6.24 -3.34
N TRP A 280 -9.77 5.92 -4.35
CA TRP A 280 -8.32 5.77 -4.21
C TRP A 280 -7.62 7.09 -3.89
N GLY A 281 -7.98 8.16 -4.60
CA GLY A 281 -7.39 9.47 -4.39
C GLY A 281 -7.61 10.03 -2.99
N LYS A 282 -8.75 9.71 -2.36
CA LYS A 282 -9.01 10.08 -0.96
C LYS A 282 -7.94 9.54 0.00
N THR A 283 -7.39 8.36 -0.28
CA THR A 283 -6.36 7.72 0.56
C THR A 283 -4.99 8.40 0.49
N LYS A 284 -4.77 9.32 -0.47
CA LYS A 284 -3.54 10.13 -0.55
C LYS A 284 -3.49 11.23 0.51
N PHE A 285 -4.63 11.61 1.08
CA PHE A 285 -4.73 12.66 2.09
C PHE A 285 -4.80 12.06 3.50
N ALA A 286 -4.20 12.75 4.47
CA ALA A 286 -4.30 12.34 5.87
C ALA A 286 -5.73 12.51 6.37
N LYS A 287 -6.23 11.54 7.15
CA LYS A 287 -7.60 11.56 7.69
C LYS A 287 -7.80 12.78 8.59
N GLY A 288 -8.88 13.52 8.39
CA GLY A 288 -9.20 14.77 9.09
C GLY A 288 -8.39 16.00 8.62
N SER A 289 -7.50 15.85 7.65
CA SER A 289 -6.71 16.98 7.14
C SER A 289 -7.57 17.95 6.34
N LYS A 290 -7.14 19.23 6.30
CA LYS A 290 -7.76 20.24 5.44
C LYS A 290 -7.87 19.80 3.97
N TYR A 291 -6.86 19.08 3.47
CA TYR A 291 -6.84 18.59 2.10
C TYR A 291 -7.83 17.45 1.86
N GLU A 292 -8.05 16.56 2.82
CA GLU A 292 -9.11 15.54 2.71
C GLU A 292 -10.50 16.18 2.66
N GLN A 293 -10.72 17.24 3.46
CA GLN A 293 -11.98 17.99 3.46
C GLN A 293 -12.22 18.64 2.11
N VAL A 294 -11.22 19.34 1.56
CA VAL A 294 -11.27 19.96 0.23
C VAL A 294 -11.54 18.92 -0.86
N TYR A 295 -10.81 17.80 -0.86
CA TYR A 295 -10.99 16.73 -1.83
C TYR A 295 -12.40 16.09 -1.76
N THR A 296 -12.91 15.88 -0.54
CA THR A 296 -14.25 15.33 -0.31
C THR A 296 -15.33 16.30 -0.80
N ARG A 297 -15.16 17.61 -0.55
CA ARG A 297 -16.04 18.67 -1.07
C ARG A 297 -16.10 18.68 -2.59
N GLN A 298 -14.96 18.50 -3.26
CA GLN A 298 -14.87 18.43 -4.73
C GLN A 298 -15.32 17.08 -5.31
N LYS A 299 -15.80 16.14 -4.48
CA LYS A 299 -16.12 14.76 -4.88
C LYS A 299 -14.95 14.06 -5.61
N GLY A 300 -13.71 14.47 -5.33
CA GLY A 300 -12.48 13.99 -5.96
C GLY A 300 -12.28 14.38 -7.44
N LYS A 301 -13.06 15.33 -7.95
CA LYS A 301 -12.98 15.83 -9.34
C LYS A 301 -12.39 17.23 -9.38
N CYS A 302 -11.65 17.52 -10.46
CA CYS A 302 -11.16 18.85 -10.73
C CYS A 302 -12.34 19.75 -11.18
N PRO A 303 -12.49 20.97 -10.65
CA PRO A 303 -13.58 21.88 -11.01
C PRO A 303 -13.38 22.51 -12.40
N ILE A 304 -12.18 22.43 -12.97
CA ILE A 304 -11.88 22.98 -14.31
C ILE A 304 -12.21 21.96 -15.40
N CYS A 305 -11.62 20.76 -15.34
CA CYS A 305 -11.81 19.75 -16.39
C CYS A 305 -12.83 18.65 -16.05
N GLY A 306 -13.38 18.61 -14.83
CA GLY A 306 -14.32 17.57 -14.39
C GLY A 306 -13.71 16.17 -14.17
N LEU A 307 -12.45 15.97 -14.54
CA LEU A 307 -11.75 14.69 -14.42
C LEU A 307 -11.28 14.42 -12.96
N PRO A 308 -11.09 13.16 -12.57
CA PRO A 308 -10.55 12.83 -11.25
C PRO A 308 -9.15 13.42 -11.01
N ILE A 309 -8.94 14.05 -9.86
CA ILE A 309 -7.69 14.76 -9.52
C ILE A 309 -6.48 13.82 -9.43
N CYS A 310 -6.69 12.57 -9.04
CA CYS A 310 -5.61 11.64 -8.68
C CYS A 310 -5.19 10.68 -9.81
N MET A 311 -5.52 10.99 -11.07
CA MET A 311 -5.24 10.16 -12.24
C MET A 311 -3.76 10.27 -12.65
N ASN A 312 -2.86 9.64 -11.89
CA ASN A 312 -1.41 9.58 -12.12
C ASN A 312 -0.65 10.92 -12.27
N GLU A 313 -1.34 12.07 -12.21
CA GLU A 313 -0.75 13.40 -12.28
C GLU A 313 -0.55 14.04 -10.90
N ALA A 314 0.40 14.98 -10.85
CA ALA A 314 0.56 15.86 -9.69
C ALA A 314 -0.60 16.85 -9.63
N PHE A 315 -1.08 17.12 -8.41
CA PHE A 315 -2.08 18.13 -8.13
C PHE A 315 -1.47 19.31 -7.40
N GLU A 316 -2.06 20.48 -7.59
CA GLU A 316 -1.66 21.72 -6.91
C GLU A 316 -2.86 22.26 -6.13
N VAL A 317 -2.58 22.93 -5.01
CA VAL A 317 -3.59 23.54 -4.15
C VAL A 317 -3.66 25.01 -4.51
N HIS A 318 -4.86 25.49 -4.78
CA HIS A 318 -5.14 26.85 -5.20
C HIS A 318 -6.12 27.52 -4.23
N HIS A 319 -5.95 28.81 -3.98
CA HIS A 319 -6.89 29.59 -3.19
C HIS A 319 -8.04 30.08 -4.07
N ILE A 320 -9.28 29.98 -3.59
CA ILE A 320 -10.45 30.48 -4.33
C ILE A 320 -10.42 32.02 -4.35
N LEU A 321 -10.26 32.62 -3.17
CA LEU A 321 -9.92 34.03 -2.98
C LEU A 321 -8.41 34.15 -2.75
N PRO A 322 -7.67 34.89 -3.60
CA PRO A 322 -6.24 35.12 -3.41
C PRO A 322 -5.93 35.73 -2.04
N ILE A 323 -4.74 35.44 -1.52
CA ILE A 323 -4.31 35.94 -0.19
C ILE A 323 -4.25 37.48 -0.18
N ARG A 324 -3.83 38.09 -1.30
CA ARG A 324 -3.80 39.55 -1.48
C ARG A 324 -5.18 40.20 -1.33
N ASP A 325 -6.24 39.47 -1.67
CA ASP A 325 -7.62 39.96 -1.67
C ASP A 325 -8.37 39.52 -0.38
N GLY A 326 -7.63 39.30 0.71
CA GLY A 326 -8.17 38.87 2.01
C GLY A 326 -8.41 37.36 2.17
N GLY A 327 -7.94 36.55 1.22
CA GLY A 327 -8.08 35.09 1.26
C GLY A 327 -7.32 34.42 2.40
N ASN A 328 -7.97 33.48 3.11
CA ASN A 328 -7.34 32.71 4.18
C ASN A 328 -6.93 31.29 3.75
N ASN A 329 -6.15 30.60 4.59
CA ASN A 329 -5.67 29.22 4.36
C ASN A 329 -6.65 28.12 4.85
N SER A 330 -7.93 28.46 5.04
CA SER A 330 -8.93 27.52 5.52
C SER A 330 -9.33 26.50 4.45
N ALA A 331 -9.81 25.32 4.85
CA ALA A 331 -10.32 24.32 3.91
C ALA A 331 -11.46 24.87 3.04
N LYS A 332 -12.20 25.89 3.51
CA LYS A 332 -13.27 26.52 2.74
C LYS A 332 -12.73 27.32 1.55
N ASN A 333 -11.58 27.97 1.71
CA ASN A 333 -10.97 28.82 0.66
C ASN A 333 -9.98 28.06 -0.24
N LEU A 334 -9.78 26.76 -0.07
CA LEU A 334 -8.83 25.99 -0.87
C LEU A 334 -9.52 25.07 -1.88
N THR A 335 -8.99 24.99 -3.09
CA THR A 335 -9.41 24.04 -4.13
C THR A 335 -8.21 23.27 -4.65
N ILE A 336 -8.38 21.99 -4.96
CA ILE A 336 -7.34 21.15 -5.53
C ILE A 336 -7.56 21.06 -7.04
N LEU A 337 -6.53 21.36 -7.82
CA LEU A 337 -6.54 21.36 -9.27
C LEU A 337 -5.44 20.44 -9.80
N HIS A 338 -5.59 19.92 -11.02
CA HIS A 338 -4.45 19.35 -11.74
C HIS A 338 -3.41 20.44 -12.01
N ARG A 339 -2.13 20.06 -12.10
CA ARG A 339 -1.04 21.00 -12.42
C ARG A 339 -1.29 21.77 -13.72
N HIS A 340 -1.78 21.11 -14.77
CA HIS A 340 -2.10 21.75 -16.04
C HIS A 340 -3.31 22.71 -15.90
N CYS A 341 -4.36 22.30 -15.19
CA CYS A 341 -5.53 23.12 -14.90
C CYS A 341 -5.18 24.36 -14.07
N HIS A 342 -4.29 24.22 -13.09
CA HIS A 342 -3.82 25.35 -12.27
C HIS A 342 -3.05 26.36 -13.11
N LYS A 343 -2.14 25.90 -13.98
CA LYS A 343 -1.43 26.77 -14.93
C LYS A 343 -2.39 27.50 -15.87
N ALA A 344 -3.37 26.80 -16.44
CA ALA A 344 -4.36 27.41 -17.33
C ALA A 344 -5.15 28.53 -16.62
N LYS A 345 -5.55 28.30 -15.36
CA LYS A 345 -6.25 29.32 -14.56
C LYS A 345 -5.41 30.59 -14.34
N HIS A 346 -4.12 30.45 -14.03
CA HIS A 346 -3.23 31.61 -13.88
C HIS A 346 -2.94 32.31 -15.21
N LYS A 347 -2.82 31.57 -16.32
CA LYS A 347 -2.66 32.17 -17.66
C LYS A 347 -3.84 33.07 -18.05
N HIS A 348 -5.08 32.62 -17.82
CA HIS A 348 -6.28 33.43 -18.12
C HIS A 348 -6.48 34.64 -17.20
N LEU A 349 -5.84 34.67 -16.03
CA LEU A 349 -5.85 35.84 -15.13
C LEU A 349 -4.90 36.94 -15.60
N HIS A 350 -3.84 36.61 -16.33
CA HIS A 350 -2.90 37.60 -16.88
C HIS A 350 -3.38 38.22 -18.20
N SER A 351 -4.26 37.56 -18.95
CA SER A 351 -4.79 38.06 -20.24
C SER A 351 -6.02 38.96 -20.11
N ARG A 352 -6.30 39.49 -18.91
CA ARG A 352 -7.48 40.33 -18.60
C ARG A 352 -7.09 41.67 -17.97
N VAL A 353 -5.81 42.05 -18.09
CA VAL A 353 -5.24 43.28 -17.48
C VAL A 353 -4.66 44.19 -18.57
N ASP A 354 -5.10 44.03 -19.82
CA ASP A 354 -4.77 44.93 -20.92
C ASP A 354 -6.02 45.73 -21.34
#